data_AF-A0A183I4L5-F1
#
_entry.id   AF-A0A183I4L5-F1
#
_cell.length_a   1.000
_cell.length_b   1.000
_cell.length_c   1.000
_cell.angle_alpha   90.00
_cell.angle_beta   90.00
_cell.angle_gamma   90.00
#
_symmetry.space_group_name_H-M   'P 1'
#
loop_
_entity.id
_entity.type
_entity.pdbx_description
1 polymer ?
#
loop_
_entity_poly.entity_id
_entity_poly.type
_entity_poly.pdbx_seq_one_letter_code
_entity_poly.pdbx_strand_id
1 'polypeptide(L)'
;MEVEDEGRPYSDVVLTISARDIKDVDTDSYSDPFCIVSAANAGLVRCRTWKEIGRTEVINNCLNPDWATKIHIAYYFEEQQRLLFELFDKGPGKEKTELGSASLLLHEILGAKYNRKTVKLYKDGKNYGNLIVAAEEMTKGRQESVYFVCSATKLDKKDFLGKCDPFLKISRINKDKT
;
A
#
# COMPACT_ATOMS: atom_id res chain seq x y z
N MET A 1 33.72 -6.09 3.83
CA MET A 1 33.95 -5.95 2.39
C MET A 1 32.59 -6.11 1.75
N GLU A 2 31.88 -5.00 1.60
CA GLU A 2 30.61 -4.97 0.89
C GLU A 2 30.96 -5.17 -0.58
N VAL A 3 30.47 -6.25 -1.17
CA VAL A 3 30.55 -6.45 -2.61
C VAL A 3 29.54 -5.47 -3.19
N GLU A 4 30.02 -4.43 -3.86
CA GLU A 4 29.18 -3.59 -4.71
C GLU A 4 28.54 -4.50 -5.78
N ASP A 5 27.23 -4.68 -5.68
CA ASP A 5 26.41 -5.55 -6.53
C ASP A 5 26.15 -4.88 -7.89
N GLU A 6 27.22 -4.54 -8.62
CA GLU A 6 27.10 -4.01 -9.98
C GLU A 6 26.84 -5.16 -10.97
N GLY A 7 25.62 -5.21 -11.51
CA GLY A 7 25.28 -6.06 -12.67
C GLY A 7 24.21 -7.12 -12.42
N ARG A 8 23.66 -7.21 -11.21
CA ARG A 8 22.61 -8.17 -10.93
C ARG A 8 21.28 -7.76 -11.57
N PRO A 9 20.64 -8.62 -12.38
CA PRO A 9 19.36 -8.30 -12.99
C PRO A 9 18.26 -8.25 -11.91
N TYR A 10 17.49 -7.18 -11.93
CA TYR A 10 16.31 -7.02 -11.09
C TYR A 10 15.17 -6.35 -11.89
N SER A 11 13.94 -6.58 -11.43
CA SER A 11 12.76 -5.85 -11.90
C SER A 11 12.40 -4.77 -10.89
N ASP A 12 12.10 -3.56 -11.37
CA ASP A 12 11.53 -2.51 -10.52
C ASP A 12 10.07 -2.86 -10.21
N VAL A 13 9.70 -3.03 -8.94
CA VAL A 13 8.33 -3.34 -8.52
C VAL A 13 7.77 -2.18 -7.71
N VAL A 14 6.50 -1.86 -7.96
CA VAL A 14 5.72 -0.90 -7.20
C VAL A 14 4.64 -1.63 -6.42
N LEU A 15 4.61 -1.38 -5.10
CA LEU A 15 3.57 -1.85 -4.20
C LEU A 15 2.52 -0.76 -4.00
N THR A 16 1.25 -1.15 -4.12
CA THR A 16 0.09 -0.35 -3.71
C THR A 16 -0.61 -1.05 -2.56
N ILE A 17 -0.95 -0.31 -1.52
CA ILE A 17 -1.43 -0.85 -0.25
C ILE A 17 -2.79 -0.26 0.07
N SER A 18 -3.69 -1.09 0.55
CA SER A 18 -4.96 -0.67 1.13
C SER A 18 -5.35 -1.61 2.26
N ALA A 19 -6.27 -1.18 3.12
CA ALA A 19 -6.78 -2.02 4.20
C ALA A 19 -8.29 -1.89 4.34
N ARG A 20 -8.92 -2.94 4.88
CA ARG A 20 -10.37 -3.03 5.04
C ARG A 20 -10.72 -3.60 6.41
N ASP A 21 -11.83 -3.14 6.96
CA ASP A 21 -12.38 -3.58 8.23
C ASP A 21 -11.33 -3.52 9.35
N ILE A 22 -10.53 -2.45 9.38
CA ILE A 22 -9.54 -2.27 10.44
C ILE A 22 -10.28 -2.13 11.77
N LYS A 23 -9.77 -2.81 12.79
CA LYS A 23 -10.32 -2.68 14.13
C LYS A 23 -10.06 -1.29 14.67
N ASP A 24 -11.14 -0.61 15.04
CA ASP A 24 -11.08 0.67 15.72
C ASP A 24 -10.49 0.52 17.12
N VAL A 25 -9.51 1.35 17.44
CA VAL A 25 -8.87 1.42 18.76
C VAL A 25 -9.12 2.75 19.47
N ASP A 26 -9.74 3.72 18.78
CA ASP A 26 -10.12 4.99 19.36
C ASP A 26 -11.46 4.90 20.10
N THR A 27 -11.60 5.69 21.15
CA THR A 27 -12.81 5.69 22.00
C THR A 27 -13.82 6.76 21.58
N ASP A 28 -13.33 7.90 21.08
CA ASP A 28 -14.12 9.09 20.77
C ASP A 28 -14.12 9.46 19.27
N SER A 29 -13.34 8.75 18.45
CA SER A 29 -13.18 8.93 17.00
C SER A 29 -12.92 7.59 16.31
N TYR A 30 -12.65 7.61 15.01
CA TYR A 30 -12.12 6.46 14.28
C TYR A 30 -10.61 6.58 14.16
N SER A 31 -9.92 5.45 14.12
CA SER A 31 -8.47 5.40 13.85
C SER A 31 -8.03 6.17 12.59
N ASP A 32 -6.82 6.72 12.68
CA ASP A 32 -6.07 7.46 11.66
C ASP A 32 -4.93 6.57 11.11
N PRO A 33 -5.22 5.55 10.26
CA PRO A 33 -4.23 4.52 9.97
C PRO A 33 -3.16 4.94 8.96
N PHE A 34 -1.96 4.40 9.16
CA PHE A 34 -0.85 4.36 8.21
C PHE A 34 -0.09 3.03 8.30
N CYS A 35 0.59 2.68 7.21
CA CYS A 35 1.38 1.47 7.07
C CYS A 35 2.88 1.77 6.92
N ILE A 36 3.72 1.05 7.67
CA ILE A 36 5.17 0.97 7.49
C ILE A 36 5.49 -0.35 6.78
N VAL A 37 6.33 -0.30 5.76
CA VAL A 37 6.77 -1.47 5.01
C VAL A 37 8.27 -1.66 5.22
N SER A 38 8.64 -2.85 5.67
CA SER A 38 10.03 -3.27 5.85
C SER A 38 10.33 -4.51 5.03
N ALA A 39 11.56 -4.62 4.51
CA ALA A 39 12.06 -5.76 3.77
C ALA A 39 13.22 -6.44 4.50
N ALA A 40 13.32 -7.77 4.34
CA ALA A 40 14.46 -8.55 4.78
C ALA A 40 14.73 -9.70 3.80
N ASN A 41 16.01 -9.93 3.49
CA ASN A 41 16.43 -11.07 2.69
C ASN A 41 16.33 -12.34 3.55
N ALA A 42 15.58 -13.35 3.08
CA ALA A 42 15.37 -14.57 3.84
C ALA A 42 16.56 -15.55 3.79
N GLY A 43 17.60 -15.28 2.99
CA GLY A 43 18.73 -16.18 2.77
C GLY A 43 19.71 -16.31 3.96
N LEU A 44 19.75 -15.36 4.89
CA LEU A 44 20.64 -15.40 6.04
C LEU A 44 19.84 -15.65 7.33
N VAL A 45 19.60 -16.93 7.59
CA VAL A 45 18.79 -17.51 8.68
C VAL A 45 19.16 -17.01 10.10
N ARG A 46 20.27 -16.29 10.29
CA ARG A 46 20.74 -15.85 11.63
C ARG A 46 20.63 -14.35 11.93
N CYS A 47 20.38 -13.49 10.94
CA CYS A 47 20.24 -12.05 11.15
C CYS A 47 19.19 -11.48 10.19
N ARG A 48 17.91 -11.65 10.51
CA ARG A 48 16.82 -11.04 9.74
C ARG A 48 16.69 -9.57 10.15
N THR A 49 17.59 -8.72 9.67
CA THR A 49 17.51 -7.28 9.92
C THR A 49 16.48 -6.67 8.97
N TRP A 50 15.33 -6.28 9.53
CA TRP A 50 14.31 -5.55 8.79
C TRP A 50 14.81 -4.16 8.45
N LYS A 51 14.80 -3.82 7.16
CA LYS A 51 15.07 -2.49 6.67
C LYS A 51 13.77 -1.86 6.20
N GLU A 52 13.41 -0.73 6.77
CA GLU A 52 12.28 0.05 6.28
C GLU A 52 12.54 0.49 4.83
N ILE A 53 11.60 0.18 3.94
CA ILE A 53 11.65 0.56 2.51
C ILE A 53 10.67 1.69 2.18
N GLY A 54 9.72 1.97 3.06
CA GLY A 54 8.87 3.14 2.96
C GLY A 54 7.67 3.11 3.90
N ARG A 55 6.91 4.21 3.89
CA ARG A 55 5.70 4.41 4.68
C ARG A 55 4.62 5.06 3.82
N THR A 56 3.37 4.75 4.13
CA THR A 56 2.21 5.42 3.54
C THR A 56 1.87 6.70 4.29
N GLU A 57 1.05 7.55 3.68
CA GLU A 57 0.44 8.70 4.36
C GLU A 57 -0.56 8.27 5.44
N VAL A 58 -0.91 9.19 6.32
CA VAL A 58 -1.97 8.98 7.32
C VAL A 58 -3.30 9.40 6.72
N ILE A 59 -4.31 8.54 6.81
CA ILE A 59 -5.67 8.87 6.42
C ILE A 59 -6.50 9.00 7.68
N ASN A 60 -7.04 10.19 7.93
CA ASN A 60 -7.74 10.46 9.18
C ASN A 60 -9.15 9.82 9.19
N ASN A 61 -9.57 9.31 10.35
CA ASN A 61 -10.88 8.75 10.63
C ASN A 61 -11.36 7.74 9.58
N CYS A 62 -10.53 6.73 9.28
CA CYS A 62 -10.79 5.80 8.18
C CYS A 62 -10.42 4.37 8.50
N LEU A 63 -11.42 3.50 8.68
CA LEU A 63 -11.21 2.05 8.89
C LEU A 63 -11.02 1.26 7.58
N ASN A 64 -11.10 1.92 6.42
CA ASN A 64 -10.98 1.32 5.09
C ASN A 64 -10.05 2.13 4.17
N PRO A 65 -8.81 2.40 4.58
CA PRO A 65 -7.92 3.29 3.85
C PRO A 65 -7.48 2.71 2.49
N ASP A 66 -7.42 3.59 1.50
CA ASP A 66 -6.74 3.40 0.22
C ASP A 66 -5.62 4.44 0.15
N TRP A 67 -4.39 4.01 0.46
CA TRP A 67 -3.24 4.92 0.43
C TRP A 67 -2.76 5.14 -1.01
N ALA A 68 -2.48 6.39 -1.34
CA ALA A 68 -1.96 6.82 -2.63
C ALA A 68 -0.44 6.61 -2.75
N THR A 69 0.29 6.60 -1.63
CA THR A 69 1.74 6.40 -1.65
C THR A 69 2.11 5.02 -2.19
N LYS A 70 2.95 5.03 -3.22
CA LYS A 70 3.51 3.84 -3.86
C LYS A 70 4.87 3.50 -3.25
N ILE A 71 5.08 2.24 -2.86
CA ILE A 71 6.35 1.79 -2.28
C ILE A 71 7.15 1.02 -3.33
N HIS A 72 8.36 1.49 -3.61
CA HIS A 72 9.23 0.89 -4.62
C HIS A 72 10.16 -0.15 -4.00
N ILE A 73 10.37 -1.27 -4.70
CA ILE A 73 11.31 -2.31 -4.30
C ILE A 73 11.91 -2.98 -5.54
N ALA A 74 13.22 -3.24 -5.51
CA ALA A 74 13.89 -4.08 -6.51
C ALA A 74 13.53 -5.55 -6.26
N TYR A 75 13.01 -6.24 -7.27
CA TYR A 75 12.70 -7.66 -7.23
C TYR A 75 13.82 -8.49 -7.86
N TYR A 76 14.40 -9.38 -7.06
CA TYR A 76 15.41 -10.35 -7.46
C TYR A 76 14.78 -11.74 -7.45
N PHE A 77 14.63 -12.37 -8.62
CA PHE A 77 13.86 -13.61 -8.80
C PHE A 77 14.45 -14.81 -8.04
N GLU A 78 15.75 -14.78 -7.82
CA GLU A 78 16.54 -15.78 -7.13
C GLU A 78 16.58 -15.58 -5.60
N GLU A 79 15.99 -14.50 -5.09
CA GLU A 79 15.90 -14.23 -3.65
C GLU A 79 14.50 -14.41 -3.08
N GLN A 80 14.47 -14.95 -1.87
CA GLN A 80 13.30 -14.88 -1.02
C GLN A 80 13.28 -13.54 -0.27
N GLN A 81 12.70 -12.53 -0.91
CA GLN A 81 12.51 -11.21 -0.31
C GLN A 81 11.24 -11.20 0.53
N ARG A 82 11.38 -11.11 1.86
CA ARG A 82 10.24 -11.03 2.77
C ARG A 82 9.91 -9.58 3.08
N LEU A 83 8.63 -9.26 3.03
CA LEU A 83 8.04 -7.99 3.40
C LEU A 83 7.28 -8.14 4.72
N LEU A 84 7.44 -7.15 5.60
CA LEU A 84 6.67 -6.96 6.81
C LEU A 84 5.89 -5.66 6.65
N PHE A 85 4.57 -5.77 6.81
CA PHE A 85 3.63 -4.67 6.79
C PHE A 85 3.13 -4.46 8.23
N GLU A 86 3.45 -3.31 8.80
CA GLU A 86 3.02 -2.95 10.15
C GLU A 86 2.05 -1.79 10.04
N LEU A 87 0.82 -2.01 10.52
CA LEU A 87 -0.22 -1.00 10.51
C LEU A 87 -0.28 -0.30 11.88
N PHE A 88 -0.39 1.02 11.85
CA PHE A 88 -0.44 1.86 13.02
C PHE A 88 -1.58 2.85 12.92
N ASP A 89 -2.15 3.15 14.06
CA ASP A 89 -3.02 4.29 14.31
C ASP A 89 -2.18 5.47 14.78
N LYS A 90 -2.44 6.67 14.25
CA LYS A 90 -1.74 7.88 14.67
C LYS A 90 -2.43 8.49 15.89
N GLY A 91 -1.74 8.45 17.03
CA GLY A 91 -2.19 9.11 18.25
C GLY A 91 -1.76 10.58 18.35
N PRO A 92 -2.12 11.24 19.47
CA PRO A 92 -1.70 12.61 19.74
C PRO A 92 -0.17 12.76 19.79
N GLY A 93 0.33 13.80 19.12
CA GLY A 93 1.77 14.09 19.09
C GLY A 93 2.58 13.09 18.27
N LYS A 94 3.44 12.31 18.94
CA LYS A 94 4.32 11.28 18.33
C LYS A 94 3.91 9.85 18.70
N GLU A 95 2.80 9.70 19.42
CA GLU A 95 2.30 8.38 19.80
C GLU A 95 1.71 7.65 18.60
N LYS A 96 1.80 6.34 18.63
CA LYS A 96 1.16 5.47 17.65
C LYS A 96 0.75 4.16 18.31
N THR A 97 -0.41 3.66 17.94
CA THR A 97 -0.92 2.38 18.44
C THR A 97 -0.85 1.36 17.32
N GLU A 98 -0.24 0.20 17.57
CA GLU A 98 -0.17 -0.86 16.56
C GLU A 98 -1.57 -1.45 16.30
N LEU A 99 -1.97 -1.50 15.02
CA LEU A 99 -3.20 -2.08 14.48
C LEU A 99 -2.96 -3.46 13.83
N GLY A 100 -1.85 -4.09 14.20
CA GLY A 100 -1.42 -5.40 13.73
C GLY A 100 -0.51 -5.37 12.51
N SER A 101 0.00 -6.55 12.20
CA SER A 101 0.98 -6.75 11.15
C SER A 101 0.69 -7.99 10.31
N ALA A 102 1.27 -8.01 9.12
CA ALA A 102 1.28 -9.16 8.24
C ALA A 102 2.63 -9.29 7.53
N SER A 103 3.08 -10.52 7.26
CA SER A 103 4.29 -10.77 6.49
C SER A 103 3.97 -11.58 5.24
N LEU A 104 4.58 -11.20 4.11
CA LEU A 104 4.42 -11.84 2.80
C LEU A 104 5.79 -11.94 2.13
N LEU A 105 5.98 -12.95 1.30
CA LEU A 105 7.09 -12.96 0.34
C LEU A 105 6.67 -12.16 -0.90
N LEU A 106 7.57 -11.37 -1.47
CA LEU A 106 7.26 -10.53 -2.64
C LEU A 106 6.71 -11.35 -3.81
N HIS A 107 7.29 -12.52 -4.06
CA HIS A 107 6.84 -13.44 -5.11
C HIS A 107 5.43 -14.01 -4.88
N GLU A 108 4.93 -14.06 -3.62
CA GLU A 108 3.56 -14.49 -3.32
C GLU A 108 2.53 -13.44 -3.75
N ILE A 109 2.91 -12.16 -3.81
CA ILE A 109 2.06 -11.07 -4.28
C ILE A 109 2.06 -11.04 -5.81
N LEU A 110 3.26 -11.07 -6.41
CA LEU A 110 3.44 -11.07 -7.87
C LEU A 110 2.81 -12.31 -8.52
N GLY A 111 2.88 -13.48 -7.87
CA GLY A 111 2.26 -14.71 -8.36
C GLY A 111 0.76 -14.85 -8.03
N ALA A 112 0.17 -13.91 -7.28
CA ALA A 112 -1.25 -13.96 -6.96
C ALA A 112 -2.12 -13.55 -8.15
N LYS A 113 -3.40 -13.92 -8.09
CA LYS A 113 -4.39 -13.48 -9.09
C LYS A 113 -4.43 -11.95 -9.12
N TYR A 114 -4.28 -11.36 -10.31
CA TYR A 114 -4.20 -9.91 -10.51
C TYR A 114 -3.05 -9.22 -9.76
N ASN A 115 -1.98 -9.96 -9.45
CA ASN A 115 -0.83 -9.52 -8.66
C ASN A 115 -1.25 -8.88 -7.32
N ARG A 116 -2.34 -9.37 -6.73
CA ARG A 116 -2.97 -8.82 -5.54
C ARG A 116 -3.17 -9.91 -4.50
N LYS A 117 -2.78 -9.62 -3.26
CA LYS A 117 -2.95 -10.51 -2.11
C LYS A 117 -3.73 -9.80 -1.01
N THR A 118 -4.74 -10.49 -0.48
CA THR A 118 -5.43 -10.09 0.75
C THR A 118 -5.00 -11.02 1.88
N VAL A 119 -4.60 -10.44 3.01
CA VAL A 119 -4.19 -11.16 4.22
C VAL A 119 -4.76 -10.51 5.47
N LYS A 120 -4.87 -11.27 6.56
CA LYS A 120 -5.31 -10.74 7.85
C LYS A 120 -4.16 -10.04 8.56
N LEU A 121 -4.47 -8.94 9.24
CA LEU A 121 -3.58 -8.27 10.18
C LEU A 121 -3.73 -8.91 11.55
N TYR A 122 -2.61 -9.28 12.17
CA TYR A 122 -2.59 -9.89 13.49
C TYR A 122 -1.81 -9.06 14.50
N LYS A 123 -2.34 -8.97 15.71
CA LYS A 123 -1.66 -8.47 16.91
C LYS A 123 -2.07 -9.33 18.10
N ASP A 124 -1.11 -9.87 18.83
CA ASP A 124 -1.33 -10.76 19.98
C ASP A 124 -2.31 -11.91 19.68
N GLY A 125 -2.20 -12.51 18.49
CA GLY A 125 -3.06 -13.60 18.03
C GLY A 125 -4.50 -13.20 17.65
N LYS A 126 -4.86 -11.92 17.75
CA LYS A 126 -6.18 -11.39 17.38
C LYS A 126 -6.14 -10.77 15.99
N ASN A 127 -7.23 -10.91 15.25
CA ASN A 127 -7.40 -10.27 13.94
C ASN A 127 -7.77 -8.79 14.12
N TYR A 128 -7.09 -7.90 13.39
CA TYR A 128 -7.30 -6.46 13.39
C TYR A 128 -7.77 -5.90 12.04
N GLY A 129 -8.08 -6.75 11.08
CA GLY A 129 -8.61 -6.36 9.77
C GLY A 129 -7.89 -7.06 8.63
N ASN A 130 -8.12 -6.56 7.42
CA ASN A 130 -7.56 -7.14 6.20
C ASN A 130 -6.61 -6.15 5.53
N LEU A 131 -5.38 -6.58 5.27
CA LEU A 131 -4.42 -5.88 4.43
C LEU A 131 -4.56 -6.40 2.99
N ILE A 132 -4.57 -5.49 2.03
CA ILE A 132 -4.59 -5.77 0.61
C ILE A 132 -3.33 -5.14 0.01
N VAL A 133 -2.52 -5.95 -0.65
CA VAL A 133 -1.29 -5.50 -1.31
C VAL A 133 -1.34 -5.91 -2.77
N ALA A 134 -1.13 -4.95 -3.67
CA ALA A 134 -0.92 -5.18 -5.09
C ALA A 134 0.52 -4.87 -5.46
N ALA A 135 1.10 -5.65 -6.37
CA ALA A 135 2.45 -5.46 -6.89
C ALA A 135 2.41 -5.34 -8.42
N GLU A 136 3.01 -4.29 -8.97
CA GLU A 136 3.15 -4.09 -10.42
C GLU A 136 4.63 -3.99 -10.78
N GLU A 137 5.08 -4.84 -11.71
CA GLU A 137 6.40 -4.68 -12.33
C GLU A 137 6.38 -3.46 -13.25
N MET A 138 7.28 -2.53 -13.00
CA MET A 138 7.48 -1.36 -13.82
C MET A 138 8.21 -1.80 -15.09
N THR A 139 7.51 -1.74 -16.21
CA THR A 139 8.16 -1.92 -17.51
C THR A 139 8.96 -0.66 -17.82
N LYS A 140 10.25 -0.83 -18.15
CA LYS A 140 11.09 0.26 -18.70
C LYS A 140 10.69 0.66 -20.13
N GLY A 141 9.65 0.03 -20.69
CA GLY A 141 9.09 0.31 -22.01
C GLY A 141 8.09 1.45 -21.98
N ARG A 142 8.18 2.34 -22.99
CA ARG A 142 7.33 3.51 -23.29
C ARG A 142 6.24 3.82 -22.24
N GLN A 143 6.55 4.78 -21.36
CA GLN A 143 5.51 5.58 -20.72
C GLN A 143 4.77 6.35 -21.82
N GLU A 144 3.71 5.78 -22.39
CA GLU A 144 2.80 6.52 -23.24
C GLU A 144 2.00 7.47 -22.34
N SER A 145 2.42 8.74 -22.33
CA SER A 145 1.67 9.79 -21.65
C SER A 145 0.41 10.07 -22.46
N VAL A 146 -0.75 9.88 -21.84
CA VAL A 146 -2.05 10.25 -22.41
C VAL A 146 -2.50 11.54 -21.76
N TYR A 147 -2.68 12.59 -22.57
CA TYR A 147 -3.23 13.86 -22.11
C TYR A 147 -4.75 13.87 -22.28
N PHE A 148 -5.46 14.07 -21.17
CA PHE A 148 -6.90 14.24 -21.18
C PHE A 148 -7.24 15.73 -21.08
N VAL A 149 -7.98 16.24 -22.06
CA VAL A 149 -8.63 17.56 -21.97
C VAL A 149 -10.11 17.33 -21.73
N CYS A 150 -10.55 17.53 -20.50
CA CYS A 150 -11.91 17.25 -20.06
C CYS A 150 -12.66 18.56 -19.81
N SER A 151 -13.90 18.65 -20.28
CA SER A 151 -14.83 19.72 -19.92
C SER A 151 -16.21 19.14 -19.65
N ALA A 152 -16.96 19.79 -18.76
CA ALA A 152 -18.34 19.44 -18.47
C ALA A 152 -19.20 20.72 -18.52
N THR A 153 -20.40 20.61 -19.06
CA THR A 153 -21.36 21.72 -19.15
C THR A 153 -22.72 21.26 -18.64
N LYS A 154 -23.55 22.22 -18.18
CA LYS A 154 -24.90 21.94 -17.64
C LYS A 154 -24.92 20.91 -16.50
N LEU A 155 -23.90 20.93 -15.63
CA LEU A 155 -23.88 20.09 -14.44
C LEU A 155 -25.03 20.45 -13.50
N ASP A 156 -25.64 19.42 -12.92
CA ASP A 156 -26.74 19.58 -11.99
C ASP A 156 -26.28 20.31 -10.72
N LYS A 157 -27.11 21.24 -10.24
CA LYS A 157 -26.79 22.04 -9.07
C LYS A 157 -27.25 21.32 -7.82
N LYS A 158 -26.33 20.62 -7.16
CA LYS A 158 -26.65 19.83 -5.95
C LYS A 158 -26.61 20.62 -4.64
N ASP A 159 -26.15 21.87 -4.66
CA ASP A 159 -26.06 22.74 -3.48
C ASP A 159 -27.18 23.78 -3.46
N PHE A 160 -27.91 23.87 -2.33
CA PHE A 160 -29.05 24.78 -2.17
C PHE A 160 -28.66 26.27 -2.12
N LEU A 161 -27.43 26.63 -1.70
CA LEU A 161 -26.92 28.01 -1.69
C LEU A 161 -25.40 28.06 -1.92
N GLY A 162 -24.96 27.91 -3.18
CA GLY A 162 -23.56 28.04 -3.59
C GLY A 162 -23.36 27.87 -5.11
N LYS A 163 -22.18 28.16 -5.65
CA LYS A 163 -21.76 27.68 -6.99
C LYS A 163 -21.31 26.22 -6.83
N CYS A 164 -21.60 25.37 -7.80
CA CYS A 164 -21.09 24.00 -7.77
C CYS A 164 -19.57 23.96 -7.98
N ASP A 165 -18.90 23.14 -7.18
CA ASP A 165 -17.45 22.89 -7.25
C ASP A 165 -17.18 21.45 -7.75
N PRO A 166 -17.37 21.16 -9.05
CA PRO A 166 -17.18 19.82 -9.59
C PRO A 166 -15.70 19.43 -9.66
N PHE A 167 -15.43 18.13 -9.48
CA PHE A 167 -14.11 17.53 -9.71
C PHE A 167 -14.22 16.30 -10.61
N LEU A 168 -13.13 15.94 -11.28
CA LEU A 168 -13.02 14.73 -12.09
C LEU A 168 -12.21 13.67 -11.34
N LYS A 169 -12.80 12.50 -11.13
CA LYS A 169 -12.10 11.31 -10.63
C LYS A 169 -11.94 10.31 -11.78
N ILE A 170 -10.70 10.05 -12.17
CA ILE A 170 -10.38 8.97 -13.11
C ILE A 170 -10.06 7.72 -12.27
N SER A 171 -10.64 6.59 -12.64
CA SER A 171 -10.41 5.31 -11.95
C SER A 171 -10.20 4.22 -12.99
N ARG A 172 -9.24 3.34 -12.73
CA ARG A 172 -8.97 2.17 -13.56
C ARG A 172 -9.92 1.06 -13.13
N ILE A 173 -10.76 0.59 -14.03
CA ILE A 173 -11.55 -0.63 -13.81
C ILE A 173 -10.67 -1.82 -14.17
N ASN A 174 -10.40 -2.67 -13.19
CA ASN A 174 -9.73 -3.93 -13.42
C ASN A 174 -10.74 -4.98 -13.91
N LYS A 175 -10.28 -6.04 -14.59
CA LYS A 175 -11.15 -7.12 -15.13
C LYS A 175 -12.02 -7.81 -14.06
N ASP A 176 -11.78 -7.55 -12.77
CA ASP A 176 -12.57 -8.04 -11.63
C ASP A 176 -13.65 -7.06 -11.13
N LYS A 177 -13.95 -5.99 -11.88
CA LYS A 177 -14.98 -4.96 -11.54
C LYS A 177 -14.68 -4.20 -10.23
N THR A 178 -13.40 -4.00 -9.92
CA THR A 178 -12.95 -2.97 -8.95
C THR A 178 -12.28 -1.81 -9.66
#